data_AF-A0A7Y6PJ29-F1
#
_entry.id   AF-A0A7Y6PJ29-F1
#
_cell.length_a   1.000
_cell.length_b   1.000
_cell.length_c   1.000
_cell.angle_alpha   90.00
_cell.angle_beta   90.00
_cell.angle_gamma   90.00
#
_symmetry.space_group_name_H-M   'P 1'
#
loop_
_entity.id
_entity.type
_entity.pdbx_description
1 polymer ?
#
loop_
_entity_poly.entity_id
_entity_poly.type
_entity_poly.pdbx_seq_one_letter_code
_entity_poly.pdbx_strand_id
1 'polypeptide(L)'
;MEFESVSFRYQEDIAYEYMLQGFDRDWNKLGNNEHLRYTNVSPGKYQFRIQSYSLNSGLILSSRTTCITICQPWWNTWWAW
;
A
#
# COMPACT_ATOMS: atom_id res chain seq x y z
N MET A 1 -9.68 26.06 -29.66
CA MET A 1 -10.31 25.99 -28.32
C MET A 1 -9.84 24.68 -27.71
N GLU A 2 -8.74 24.73 -26.97
CA GLU A 2 -8.24 23.58 -26.20
C GLU A 2 -8.99 23.54 -24.87
N PHE A 3 -9.68 22.42 -24.63
CA PHE A 3 -10.21 22.08 -23.32
C PHE A 3 -9.35 20.94 -22.77
N GLU A 4 -8.22 21.28 -22.17
CA GLU A 4 -7.57 20.41 -21.20
C GLU A 4 -7.82 20.99 -19.81
N SER A 5 -8.98 20.66 -19.24
CA SER A 5 -9.22 20.84 -17.81
C SER A 5 -9.34 19.46 -17.18
N VAL A 6 -8.27 18.67 -17.30
CA VAL A 6 -8.02 17.61 -16.32
C VAL A 6 -7.86 18.35 -15.00
N SER A 7 -8.92 18.30 -14.21
CA SER A 7 -9.02 19.00 -12.94
C SER A 7 -8.04 18.35 -11.96
N PHE A 8 -6.78 18.75 -12.01
CA PHE A 8 -5.72 18.39 -11.05
C PHE A 8 -6.06 18.83 -9.61
N ARG A 9 -7.09 19.65 -9.42
CA ARG A 9 -7.52 20.19 -8.12
C ARG A 9 -8.02 19.16 -7.11
N TYR A 10 -8.38 17.94 -7.53
CA TYR A 10 -8.83 16.89 -6.60
C TYR A 10 -7.71 15.97 -6.11
N GLN A 11 -6.50 16.06 -6.67
CA GLN A 11 -5.41 15.18 -6.26
C GLN A 11 -4.85 15.55 -4.87
N GLU A 12 -4.96 16.81 -4.46
CA GLU A 12 -4.38 17.30 -3.19
C GLU A 12 -5.26 17.05 -1.95
N ASP A 13 -6.55 16.75 -2.11
CA ASP A 13 -7.46 16.52 -0.97
C ASP A 13 -7.64 15.02 -0.63
N ILE A 14 -7.06 14.11 -1.42
CA ILE A 14 -7.19 12.67 -1.18
C ILE A 14 -5.91 12.15 -0.54
N ALA A 15 -6.04 11.67 0.69
CA ALA A 15 -4.98 10.93 1.36
C ALA A 15 -5.20 9.43 1.20
N TYR A 16 -4.09 8.71 1.14
CA TYR A 16 -4.08 7.26 1.10
C TYR A 16 -3.40 6.72 2.35
N GLU A 17 -3.97 5.67 2.91
CA GLU A 17 -3.43 4.92 4.03
C GLU A 17 -3.34 3.47 3.66
N TYR A 18 -2.29 2.81 4.12
CA TYR A 18 -2.04 1.41 3.87
C TYR A 18 -1.56 0.72 5.13
N MET A 19 -1.77 -0.59 5.19
CA MET A 19 -1.34 -1.43 6.30
C MET A 19 -1.03 -2.82 5.78
N LEU A 20 0.15 -3.34 6.09
CA LEU A 20 0.46 -4.75 5.86
C LEU A 20 0.19 -5.55 7.12
N GLN A 21 -1.01 -6.11 7.23
CA GLN A 21 -1.40 -6.90 8.39
C GLN A 21 -0.49 -8.14 8.53
N GLY A 22 0.14 -8.27 9.70
CA GLY A 22 1.16 -9.29 9.99
C GLY A 22 2.60 -8.74 9.95
N PHE A 23 2.81 -7.52 9.47
CA PHE A 23 4.09 -6.82 9.50
C PHE A 23 3.95 -5.46 10.21
N ASP A 24 3.00 -4.64 9.79
CA ASP A 24 2.66 -3.37 10.44
C ASP A 24 1.73 -3.56 11.62
N ARG A 25 1.89 -2.70 12.64
CA ARG A 25 1.00 -2.61 13.80
C ARG A 25 -0.13 -1.60 13.60
N ASP A 26 0.11 -0.55 12.82
CA ASP A 26 -0.80 0.57 12.60
C ASP A 26 -0.88 0.95 11.12
N TRP A 27 -1.85 1.80 10.76
CA TRP A 27 -1.98 2.35 9.42
C TRP A 27 -0.87 3.36 9.13
N ASN A 28 -0.23 3.21 7.97
CA ASN A 28 0.78 4.12 7.47
C ASN A 28 0.19 5.00 6.37
N LYS A 29 0.59 6.28 6.34
CA LYS A 29 0.17 7.21 5.30
C LYS A 29 1.04 7.07 4.07
N LEU A 30 0.43 6.94 2.89
CA LEU A 30 1.12 7.06 1.62
C LEU A 30 1.52 8.53 1.47
N GLY A 31 2.82 8.83 1.59
CA GLY A 31 3.34 10.15 1.29
C GLY A 31 3.34 10.44 -0.22
N ASN A 32 4.09 11.47 -0.64
CA ASN A 32 4.27 11.79 -2.07
C ASN A 32 4.98 10.70 -2.89
N ASN A 33 5.52 9.67 -2.23
CA ASN A 33 6.13 8.54 -2.91
C ASN A 33 5.06 7.46 -3.10
N GLU A 34 4.67 7.26 -4.36
CA GLU A 34 3.75 6.19 -4.79
C GLU A 34 4.37 4.78 -4.66
N HIS A 35 5.60 4.68 -4.15
CA HIS A 35 6.35 3.44 -3.99
C HIS A 35 6.48 3.05 -2.52
N LEU A 36 5.93 1.89 -2.18
CA LEU A 36 6.08 1.25 -0.88
C LEU A 36 7.11 0.14 -0.96
N ARG A 37 8.09 0.17 -0.05
CA ARG A 37 9.15 -0.83 0.01
C ARG A 37 9.18 -1.48 1.38
N TYR A 38 8.72 -2.72 1.44
CA TYR A 38 8.95 -3.58 2.60
C TYR A 38 10.23 -4.38 2.39
N THR A 39 11.12 -4.36 3.39
CA THR A 39 12.37 -5.13 3.38
C THR A 39 12.33 -6.17 4.48
N ASN A 40 13.01 -7.30 4.27
CA ASN A 40 13.13 -8.38 5.25
C ASN A 40 11.78 -8.97 5.73
N VAL A 41 10.77 -9.00 4.86
CA VAL A 41 9.48 -9.62 5.19
C VAL A 41 9.65 -11.14 5.18
N SER A 42 9.40 -11.77 6.33
CA SER A 42 9.51 -13.21 6.48
C SER A 42 8.52 -13.96 5.58
N PRO A 43 8.80 -15.23 5.21
CA PRO A 43 7.81 -16.06 4.54
C PRO A 43 6.55 -16.20 5.38
N GLY A 44 5.38 -16.07 4.75
CA GLY A 44 4.12 -16.03 5.47
C GLY A 44 2.96 -15.52 4.63
N LYS A 45 1.78 -15.47 5.27
CA LYS A 45 0.56 -14.90 4.70
C LYS A 45 0.34 -13.51 5.31
N TYR A 46 0.24 -12.52 4.45
CA TYR A 46 0.00 -11.13 4.81
C TYR A 46 -1.28 -10.63 4.14
N GLN A 47 -1.93 -9.65 4.75
CA GLN A 47 -3.05 -8.95 4.13
C GLN A 47 -2.66 -7.49 3.96
N PHE A 48 -2.46 -7.08 2.70
CA PHE A 48 -2.24 -5.69 2.37
C PHE A 48 -3.59 -4.99 2.26
N ARG A 49 -3.81 -4.01 3.12
CA ARG A 49 -4.99 -3.14 3.11
C ARG A 49 -4.56 -1.76 2.65
N ILE A 50 -5.34 -1.17 1.76
CA ILE A 50 -5.17 0.20 1.32
C ILE A 50 -6.53 0.88 1.30
N GLN A 51 -6.60 2.10 1.80
CA GLN A 51 -7.81 2.91 1.79
C GLN A 51 -7.48 4.34 1.39
N SER A 52 -8.42 5.00 0.73
CA SER A 52 -8.36 6.43 0.46
C SER A 52 -9.42 7.16 1.27
N TYR A 53 -9.08 8.34 1.77
CA TYR A 53 -9.99 9.21 2.50
C TYR A 53 -9.79 10.66 2.07
N SER A 54 -10.84 11.46 2.18
CA SER A 54 -10.75 12.90 1.96
C SER A 54 -10.16 13.57 3.19
N LEU A 55 -9.13 14.40 2.99
CA LEU A 55 -8.47 15.18 4.03
C LEU A 55 -9.41 16.25 4.61
N ASN A 56 -10.30 16.81 3.79
CA ASN A 56 -11.25 17.83 4.23
C ASN A 56 -12.35 17.27 5.14
N SER A 57 -12.92 16.12 4.76
CA SER A 57 -14.10 15.54 5.44
C SER A 57 -13.77 14.39 6.38
N GLY A 58 -12.60 13.78 6.27
CA GLY A 58 -12.22 12.56 6.98
C GLY A 58 -12.99 11.31 6.52
N LEU A 59 -13.79 11.41 5.46
CA LEU A 59 -14.59 10.30 4.95
C LEU A 59 -13.73 9.33 4.16
N ILE A 60 -13.89 8.03 4.43
CA ILE A 60 -13.28 6.96 3.64
C ILE A 60 -14.02 6.90 2.29
N LEU A 61 -13.27 7.11 1.21
CA LEU A 61 -13.76 7.10 -0.16
C LEU A 61 -13.73 5.69 -0.73
N SER A 62 -12.65 4.96 -0.48
CA SER A 62 -12.48 3.60 -0.98
C SER A 62 -11.58 2.78 -0.07
N SER A 63 -11.80 1.48 -0.02
CA SER A 63 -10.95 0.53 0.70
C SER A 63 -10.78 -0.73 -0.12
N ARG A 64 -9.55 -1.24 -0.18
CA ARG A 64 -9.19 -2.46 -0.90
C ARG A 64 -8.29 -3.32 -0.03
N THR A 65 -8.56 -4.62 -0.03
CA THR A 65 -7.74 -5.60 0.67
C THR A 65 -7.22 -6.61 -0.34
N THR A 66 -5.96 -6.99 -0.24
CA THR A 66 -5.31 -7.97 -1.10
C THR A 66 -4.45 -8.90 -0.25
N CYS A 67 -4.64 -10.20 -0.41
CA CYS A 67 -3.85 -11.21 0.29
C CYS A 67 -2.52 -11.42 -0.44
N ILE A 68 -1.41 -11.25 0.28
CA ILE A 68 -0.06 -11.49 -0.23
C ILE A 68 0.47 -12.73 0.47
N THR A 69 0.85 -13.74 -0.30
CA THR A 69 1.53 -14.92 0.24
C THR A 69 2.97 -14.90 -0.20
N ILE A 70 3.88 -14.72 0.75
CA ILE A 70 5.31 -14.80 0.51
C ILE A 70 5.69 -16.26 0.70
N CYS A 71 5.89 -16.95 -0.42
CA CYS A 71 6.40 -18.31 -0.42
C CYS A 71 7.82 -18.29 0.16
N GLN A 72 8.11 -19.26 1.02
CA GLN A 72 9.49 -19.51 1.45
C GLN A 72 10.36 -19.82 0.22
N PRO A 73 11.58 -19.25 0.14
CA PRO A 73 12.52 -19.62 -0.91
C PRO A 73 12.78 -21.13 -0.82
N TRP A 74 12.48 -21.84 -1.89
CA TRP A 74 12.78 -23.28 -2.05
C TRP A 74 14.30 -23.57 -2.10
N TRP A 75 15.12 -22.52 -2.19
CA TRP A 75 16.58 -22.57 -2.27
C TRP A 75 17.29 -22.37 -0.93
N ASN A 76 16.61 -22.58 0.20
CA ASN A 76 17.30 -22.98 1.44
C ASN A 76 17.71 -24.47 1.37
N THR A 77 18.17 -24.93 0.21
CA THR A 77 18.84 -26.21 0.05
C THR A 77 20.29 -26.04 0.44
N TRP A 78 20.74 -26.94 1.30
CA TRP A 78 22.09 -27.14 1.84
C TRP A 78 23.14 -27.48 0.75
N TRP A 79 23.28 -26.65 -0.29
CA TRP A 79 24.24 -26.83 -1.40
C TRP A 79 24.95 -25.53 -1.80
N ALA A 80 25.13 -24.62 -0.84
CA ALA A 80 26.05 -23.50 -0.95
C ALA A 80 27.11 -23.54 0.16
N TRP A 81 27.72 -24.71 0.37
CA TRP A 81 29.15 -24.87 0.66
C TRP A 81 29.56 -26.34 0.47
#